data_AF-A0A4R6JZS4-F1
#
_entry.id   AF-A0A4R6JZS4-F1
#
_cell.length_a   1.000
_cell.length_b   1.000
_cell.length_c   1.000
_cell.angle_alpha   90.00
_cell.angle_beta   90.00
_cell.angle_gamma   90.00
#
_symmetry.space_group_name_H-M   'P 1'
#
loop_
_entity.id
_entity.type
_entity.pdbx_description
1 polymer ?
#
loop_
_entity_poly.entity_id
_entity_poly.type
_entity_poly.pdbx_seq_one_letter_code
_entity_poly.pdbx_strand_id
1 'polypeptide(L)'
;MLKGRRTAAAILTTIVLATLTACGMEESPITAEADNGGDFSLGPRVTMTFDLDGATTLKGKQTALAPSLNGTFLKSCGEYAEGTKRDDGKTIFAMAGLLDGNVSDRKVTVELWIDDYAGPGDYPKDQLVAPGSRPSIAIDNVIYGTWPDTTSSKVTTSGDGGGAWTFKKLATTGPGGLPDDAVSGSIKWTCQDS
;
A
#
# COMPACT_ATOMS: atom_id res chain seq x y z
N MET A 1 53.85 18.00 20.89
CA MET A 1 55.15 17.68 20.26
C MET A 1 54.88 16.79 19.06
N LEU A 2 55.01 17.35 17.84
CA LEU A 2 54.98 16.61 16.58
C LEU A 2 56.40 16.08 16.26
N LYS A 3 56.51 14.81 15.86
CA LYS A 3 57.61 14.16 15.11
C LYS A 3 57.24 12.66 15.01
N GLY A 4 57.40 11.92 13.93
CA GLY A 4 57.99 12.12 12.61
C GLY A 4 57.34 11.09 11.66
N ARG A 5 57.33 11.28 10.34
CA ARG A 5 58.39 11.12 9.33
C ARG A 5 58.00 9.93 8.42
N ARG A 6 58.12 10.21 7.12
CA ARG A 6 57.64 9.48 5.95
C ARG A 6 58.49 8.24 5.65
N THR A 7 57.89 7.21 5.08
CA THR A 7 58.51 6.41 4.00
C THR A 7 57.43 5.81 3.10
N ALA A 8 57.61 6.00 1.80
CA ALA A 8 56.77 5.48 0.73
C ALA A 8 57.16 4.04 0.35
N ALA A 9 56.23 3.29 -0.22
CA ALA A 9 56.53 2.21 -1.16
C ALA A 9 55.33 1.96 -2.08
N ALA A 10 55.55 2.11 -3.38
CA ALA A 10 54.64 1.74 -4.46
C ALA A 10 54.89 0.28 -4.86
N ILE A 11 53.84 -0.54 -5.02
CA ILE A 11 53.89 -1.84 -5.72
C ILE A 11 52.50 -2.05 -6.38
N LEU A 12 52.36 -1.78 -7.67
CA LEU A 12 52.49 -2.70 -8.82
C LEU A 12 51.23 -3.55 -9.08
N THR A 13 50.56 -3.18 -10.16
CA THR A 13 49.37 -3.76 -10.78
C THR A 13 49.63 -5.17 -11.29
N THR A 14 48.73 -6.12 -11.02
CA THR A 14 48.67 -7.38 -11.75
C THR A 14 47.22 -7.67 -12.13
N ILE A 15 46.91 -7.49 -13.41
CA ILE A 15 45.66 -7.93 -14.04
C ILE A 15 45.89 -9.36 -14.50
N VAL A 16 45.11 -10.31 -13.98
CA VAL A 16 45.04 -11.67 -14.52
C VAL A 16 43.77 -11.78 -15.35
N LEU A 17 43.93 -11.75 -16.67
CA LEU A 17 42.92 -12.21 -17.62
C LEU A 17 42.92 -13.74 -17.60
N ALA A 18 41.81 -14.36 -17.22
CA ALA A 18 41.55 -15.77 -17.47
C ALA A 18 40.57 -15.88 -18.64
N THR A 19 41.10 -16.22 -19.82
CA THR A 19 40.33 -16.65 -20.98
C THR A 19 39.95 -18.13 -20.80
N LEU A 20 38.67 -18.43 -20.66
CA LEU A 20 38.12 -19.77 -20.88
C LEU A 20 37.30 -19.75 -22.16
N THR A 21 37.95 -20.15 -23.24
CA THR A 21 37.31 -20.54 -24.51
C THR A 21 36.87 -22.00 -24.46
N ALA A 22 35.60 -22.19 -24.81
CA ALA A 22 35.03 -23.29 -25.59
C ALA A 22 34.97 -24.71 -24.99
N CYS A 23 33.74 -25.11 -24.63
CA CYS A 23 33.17 -26.35 -25.14
C CYS A 23 31.88 -25.98 -25.88
N GLY A 24 31.86 -26.24 -27.18
CA GLY A 24 30.74 -25.94 -28.05
C GLY A 24 29.60 -26.95 -27.90
N MET A 25 28.38 -26.43 -28.02
CA MET A 25 27.28 -27.08 -28.71
C MET A 25 26.66 -26.02 -29.62
N GLU A 26 26.65 -26.31 -30.91
CA GLU A 26 25.82 -25.62 -31.90
C GLU A 26 24.35 -25.92 -31.56
N GLU A 27 23.50 -24.89 -31.44
CA GLU A 27 22.10 -24.94 -31.88
C GLU A 27 21.48 -23.54 -31.84
N SER A 28 21.18 -23.05 -33.05
CA SER A 28 20.20 -22.04 -33.46
C SER A 28 20.16 -20.68 -32.74
N PRO A 29 20.20 -19.55 -33.49
CA PRO A 29 19.77 -18.29 -32.91
C PRO A 29 18.30 -18.46 -32.51
N ILE A 30 18.03 -18.48 -31.21
CA ILE A 30 16.70 -18.18 -30.71
C ILE A 30 16.51 -16.71 -31.07
N THR A 31 16.01 -16.43 -32.27
CA THR A 31 15.27 -15.22 -32.53
C THR A 31 14.13 -15.26 -31.53
N ALA A 32 14.30 -14.57 -30.41
CA ALA A 32 13.22 -14.22 -29.54
C ALA A 32 12.31 -13.32 -30.38
N GLU A 33 11.37 -13.94 -31.11
CA GLU A 33 10.13 -13.29 -31.44
C GLU A 33 9.55 -12.87 -30.09
N ALA A 34 9.66 -11.57 -29.80
CA ALA A 34 8.95 -10.93 -28.73
C ALA A 34 7.47 -10.89 -29.13
N ASP A 35 6.83 -12.05 -29.16
CA ASP A 35 5.39 -12.17 -29.12
C ASP A 35 4.99 -12.25 -27.65
N ASN A 36 4.85 -11.09 -27.02
CA ASN A 36 4.15 -10.94 -25.76
C ASN A 36 3.31 -9.66 -25.84
N GLY A 37 2.37 -9.66 -26.79
CA GLY A 37 1.18 -8.80 -26.76
C GLY A 37 0.15 -9.25 -25.71
N GLY A 38 0.57 -10.02 -24.70
CA GLY A 38 -0.26 -10.34 -23.54
C GLY A 38 -0.25 -9.15 -22.60
N ASP A 39 -1.35 -8.40 -22.59
CA ASP A 39 -1.61 -7.35 -21.61
C ASP A 39 -1.56 -7.96 -20.21
N PHE A 40 -0.43 -7.78 -19.50
CA PHE A 40 -0.24 -8.31 -18.16
C PHE A 40 -0.96 -7.39 -17.18
N SER A 41 -2.29 -7.44 -17.21
CA SER A 41 -3.10 -6.76 -16.22
C SER A 41 -2.87 -7.40 -14.85
N LEU A 42 -2.45 -6.59 -13.88
CA LEU A 42 -2.28 -6.98 -12.47
C LEU A 42 -3.61 -6.97 -11.69
N GLY A 43 -4.74 -6.93 -12.38
CA GLY A 43 -6.09 -6.83 -11.82
C GLY A 43 -6.62 -5.39 -11.77
N PRO A 44 -7.84 -5.20 -11.24
CA PRO A 44 -8.51 -3.90 -11.21
C PRO A 44 -7.75 -2.90 -10.34
N ARG A 45 -7.84 -1.62 -10.70
CA ARG A 45 -7.18 -0.52 -9.99
C ARG A 45 -8.17 0.30 -9.19
N VAL A 46 -7.75 0.70 -8.00
CA VAL A 46 -8.50 1.58 -7.10
C VAL A 46 -7.86 2.97 -7.16
N THR A 47 -8.65 3.99 -7.49
CA THR A 47 -8.23 5.40 -7.36
C THR A 47 -8.74 5.95 -6.05
N MET A 48 -7.84 6.31 -5.15
CA MET A 48 -8.14 6.89 -3.86
C MET A 48 -8.01 8.41 -3.94
N THR A 49 -8.97 9.12 -3.36
CA THR A 49 -9.02 10.59 -3.26
C THR A 49 -9.05 10.98 -1.79
N PHE A 50 -8.05 11.75 -1.38
CA PHE A 50 -7.84 12.19 -0.01
C PHE A 50 -8.29 13.64 0.14
N ASP A 51 -9.03 13.93 1.20
CA ASP A 51 -9.37 15.27 1.67
C ASP A 51 -9.27 15.30 3.19
N LEU A 52 -8.08 15.62 3.69
CA LEU A 52 -7.70 15.59 5.11
C LEU A 52 -7.32 16.98 5.61
N ASP A 53 -7.68 17.25 6.86
CA ASP A 53 -7.40 18.50 7.58
C ASP A 53 -7.04 18.21 9.05
N GLY A 54 -6.55 19.21 9.76
CA GLY A 54 -6.11 19.14 11.16
C GLY A 54 -4.60 19.29 11.32
N ALA A 55 -3.98 18.41 12.10
CA ALA A 55 -2.53 18.46 12.39
C ALA A 55 -1.66 18.38 11.12
N THR A 56 -2.15 17.71 10.07
CA THR A 56 -1.62 17.84 8.72
C THR A 56 -2.78 17.94 7.74
N THR A 57 -2.61 18.75 6.70
CA THR A 57 -3.52 18.80 5.56
C THR A 57 -2.99 17.90 4.44
N LEU A 58 -3.91 17.22 3.75
CA LEU A 58 -3.57 16.43 2.58
C LEU A 58 -4.76 16.41 1.63
N LYS A 59 -4.57 16.92 0.43
CA LYS A 59 -5.53 16.79 -0.68
C LYS A 59 -4.82 16.21 -1.88
N GLY A 60 -5.42 15.23 -2.53
CA GLY A 60 -4.82 14.62 -3.71
C GLY A 60 -5.47 13.29 -4.07
N LYS A 61 -4.94 12.65 -5.10
CA LYS A 61 -5.36 11.33 -5.54
C LYS A 61 -4.16 10.44 -5.76
N GLN A 62 -4.35 9.14 -5.61
CA GLN A 62 -3.36 8.14 -5.99
C GLN A 62 -4.06 6.82 -6.33
N THR A 63 -3.43 6.02 -7.18
CA THR A 63 -3.90 4.69 -7.53
C THR A 63 -3.25 3.61 -6.67
N ALA A 64 -3.89 2.46 -6.62
CA ALA A 64 -3.37 1.23 -6.05
C ALA A 64 -3.99 0.05 -6.82
N LEU A 65 -3.37 -1.12 -6.72
CA LEU A 65 -4.05 -2.36 -7.09
C LEU A 65 -5.14 -2.69 -6.06
N ALA A 66 -6.27 -3.19 -6.52
CA ALA A 66 -7.29 -3.72 -5.62
C ALA A 66 -6.71 -4.92 -4.84
N PRO A 67 -6.71 -4.89 -3.50
CA PRO A 67 -6.12 -5.96 -2.71
C PRO A 67 -7.01 -7.21 -2.72
N SER A 68 -6.36 -8.38 -2.65
CA SER A 68 -7.01 -9.63 -2.27
C SER A 68 -6.30 -10.24 -1.08
N LEU A 69 -7.05 -10.74 -0.10
CA LEU A 69 -6.48 -11.35 1.11
C LEU A 69 -6.25 -12.87 0.98
N ASN A 70 -6.51 -13.45 -0.19
CA ASN A 70 -6.35 -14.89 -0.45
C ASN A 70 -5.12 -15.24 -1.31
N GLY A 71 -4.26 -14.26 -1.62
CA GLY A 71 -3.05 -14.46 -2.42
C GLY A 71 -3.26 -14.58 -3.93
N THR A 72 -4.47 -14.35 -4.44
CA THR A 72 -4.76 -14.33 -5.89
C THR A 72 -5.08 -12.92 -6.37
N PHE A 73 -4.65 -12.57 -7.58
CA PHE A 73 -5.08 -11.33 -8.23
C PHE A 73 -6.58 -11.38 -8.54
N LEU A 74 -7.28 -10.28 -8.27
CA LEU A 74 -8.68 -10.11 -8.64
C LEU A 74 -8.80 -9.88 -10.14
N LYS A 75 -9.90 -10.32 -10.74
CA LYS A 75 -10.16 -10.17 -12.18
C LYS A 75 -11.03 -8.97 -12.51
N SER A 76 -11.79 -8.47 -11.56
CA SER A 76 -12.72 -7.36 -11.78
C SER A 76 -13.02 -6.59 -10.50
N CYS A 77 -13.53 -5.38 -10.66
CA CYS A 77 -14.09 -4.58 -9.57
C CYS A 77 -15.29 -5.24 -8.91
N GLY A 78 -16.02 -6.10 -9.62
CA GLY A 78 -17.07 -6.93 -9.03
C GLY A 78 -16.50 -7.89 -7.98
N GLU A 79 -15.43 -8.62 -8.31
CA GLU A 79 -14.73 -9.48 -7.34
C GLU A 79 -14.17 -8.67 -6.16
N TYR A 80 -13.69 -7.45 -6.41
CA TYR A 80 -13.26 -6.56 -5.33
C TYR A 80 -14.43 -6.14 -4.41
N ALA A 81 -15.59 -5.82 -5.00
CA ALA A 81 -16.79 -5.38 -4.27
C ALA A 81 -17.39 -6.46 -3.36
N GLU A 82 -17.20 -7.73 -3.71
CA GLU A 82 -17.63 -8.89 -2.93
C GLU A 82 -16.78 -9.09 -1.66
N GLY A 83 -15.56 -8.57 -1.62
CA GLY A 83 -14.60 -8.80 -0.54
C GLY A 83 -13.95 -10.18 -0.61
N THR A 84 -13.10 -10.50 0.37
CA THR A 84 -12.40 -11.78 0.46
C THR A 84 -13.03 -12.66 1.54
N LYS A 85 -13.47 -13.85 1.16
CA LYS A 85 -13.94 -14.88 2.10
C LYS A 85 -12.77 -15.54 2.81
N ARG A 86 -12.88 -15.70 4.13
CA ARG A 86 -11.93 -16.39 5.00
C ARG A 86 -12.32 -17.85 5.22
N ASP A 87 -11.37 -18.62 5.74
CA ASP A 87 -11.56 -20.04 6.07
C ASP A 87 -12.64 -20.28 7.13
N ASP A 88 -12.89 -19.31 8.02
CA ASP A 88 -13.96 -19.37 9.03
C ASP A 88 -15.36 -19.03 8.47
N GLY A 89 -15.46 -18.79 7.16
CA GLY A 89 -16.70 -18.49 6.45
C GLY A 89 -17.12 -17.02 6.49
N LYS A 90 -16.41 -16.17 7.24
CA LYS A 90 -16.64 -14.72 7.26
C LYS A 90 -16.01 -14.06 6.03
N THR A 91 -16.50 -12.89 5.67
CA THR A 91 -15.95 -12.08 4.57
C THR A 91 -15.30 -10.84 5.15
N ILE A 92 -14.15 -10.45 4.60
CA ILE A 92 -13.49 -9.19 4.91
C ILE A 92 -13.42 -8.34 3.64
N PHE A 93 -13.69 -7.04 3.78
CA PHE A 93 -13.35 -6.08 2.73
C PHE A 93 -12.07 -5.33 3.12
N ALA A 94 -11.03 -5.45 2.30
CA ALA A 94 -9.78 -4.71 2.49
C ALA A 94 -9.74 -3.46 1.62
N MET A 95 -9.55 -2.31 2.24
CA MET A 95 -9.24 -1.09 1.50
C MET A 95 -7.82 -1.19 0.92
N ALA A 96 -7.59 -0.60 -0.25
CA ALA A 96 -6.26 -0.52 -0.82
C ALA A 96 -5.35 0.31 0.10
N GLY A 97 -4.34 -0.34 0.69
CA GLY A 97 -3.46 0.28 1.68
C GLY A 97 -2.10 0.72 1.14
N LEU A 98 -1.58 -0.03 0.17
CA LEU A 98 -0.30 0.25 -0.49
C LEU A 98 -0.56 0.98 -1.80
N LEU A 99 -0.22 2.27 -1.81
CA LEU A 99 -0.42 3.14 -2.97
C LEU A 99 0.75 3.02 -3.95
N ASP A 100 0.49 3.25 -5.24
CA ASP A 100 1.48 3.18 -6.32
C ASP A 100 2.55 4.30 -6.22
N GLY A 101 2.31 5.32 -5.40
CA GLY A 101 3.22 6.45 -5.22
C GLY A 101 2.75 7.44 -4.17
N ASN A 102 3.30 8.65 -4.25
CA ASN A 102 3.00 9.72 -3.29
C ASN A 102 1.65 10.38 -3.57
N VAL A 103 1.01 10.92 -2.54
CA VAL A 103 -0.14 11.84 -2.64
C VAL A 103 0.38 13.24 -2.37
N SER A 104 0.43 14.11 -3.38
CA SER A 104 0.93 15.50 -3.23
C SER A 104 2.31 15.55 -2.53
N ASP A 105 3.25 14.76 -3.03
CA ASP A 105 4.62 14.57 -2.50
C ASP A 105 4.75 13.91 -1.12
N ARG A 106 3.65 13.53 -0.49
CA ARG A 106 3.63 12.82 0.80
C ARG A 106 3.50 11.32 0.60
N LYS A 107 4.19 10.51 1.41
CA LYS A 107 3.98 9.06 1.45
C LYS A 107 2.77 8.75 2.29
N VAL A 108 1.82 7.98 1.74
CA VAL A 108 0.55 7.66 2.42
C VAL A 108 0.31 6.16 2.38
N THR A 109 -0.02 5.60 3.54
CA THR A 109 -0.49 4.22 3.69
C THR A 109 -1.84 4.26 4.41
N VAL A 110 -2.79 3.46 3.94
CA VAL A 110 -4.12 3.34 4.56
C VAL A 110 -4.27 1.93 5.13
N GLU A 111 -4.59 1.81 6.41
CA GLU A 111 -4.88 0.51 7.04
C GLU A 111 -6.32 0.49 7.52
N LEU A 112 -7.20 -0.11 6.72
CA LEU A 112 -8.62 -0.20 7.02
C LEU A 112 -9.23 -1.43 6.36
N TRP A 113 -9.75 -2.32 7.18
CA TRP A 113 -10.57 -3.45 6.77
C TRP A 113 -11.96 -3.31 7.38
N ILE A 114 -12.93 -3.96 6.75
CA ILE A 114 -14.26 -4.18 7.30
C ILE A 114 -14.34 -5.66 7.65
N ASP A 115 -14.45 -5.97 8.94
CA ASP A 115 -14.70 -7.33 9.41
C ASP A 115 -16.18 -7.68 9.25
N ASP A 116 -16.50 -8.96 9.10
CA ASP A 116 -17.88 -9.43 8.89
C ASP A 116 -18.61 -8.67 7.75
N TYR A 117 -17.89 -8.39 6.66
CA TYR A 117 -18.39 -7.67 5.50
C TYR A 117 -19.59 -8.39 4.86
N ALA A 118 -20.73 -7.71 4.77
CA ALA A 118 -21.98 -8.26 4.28
C ALA A 118 -22.32 -7.80 2.85
N GLY A 119 -21.39 -7.15 2.16
CA GLY A 119 -21.58 -6.56 0.83
C GLY A 119 -21.73 -5.03 0.83
N PRO A 120 -22.12 -4.42 -0.29
CA PRO A 120 -22.27 -2.97 -0.40
C PRO A 120 -23.18 -2.37 0.66
N GLY A 121 -22.72 -1.35 1.38
CA GLY A 121 -23.50 -0.75 2.45
C GLY A 121 -22.71 0.18 3.35
N ASP A 122 -23.30 0.48 4.51
CA ASP A 122 -22.74 1.37 5.52
C ASP A 122 -22.21 0.58 6.72
N TYR A 123 -20.96 0.87 7.10
CA TYR A 123 -20.20 0.17 8.12
C TYR A 123 -19.75 1.14 9.22
N PRO A 124 -20.23 0.99 10.46
CA PRO A 124 -19.85 1.83 11.59
C PRO A 124 -18.45 1.47 12.13
N LYS A 125 -17.88 2.36 12.95
CA LYS A 125 -16.52 2.26 13.51
C LYS A 125 -16.18 0.90 14.12
N ASP A 126 -17.12 0.29 14.82
CA ASP A 126 -16.97 -0.99 15.53
C ASP A 126 -16.80 -2.20 14.60
N GLN A 127 -17.16 -2.08 13.33
CA GLN A 127 -16.90 -3.10 12.29
C GLN A 127 -15.60 -2.82 11.52
N LEU A 128 -14.94 -1.70 11.78
CA LEU A 128 -13.69 -1.32 11.12
C LEU A 128 -12.51 -1.85 11.92
N VAL A 129 -11.65 -2.62 11.26
CA VAL A 129 -10.49 -3.26 11.88
C VAL A 129 -9.22 -3.00 11.06
N ALA A 130 -8.07 -3.29 11.65
CA ALA A 130 -6.81 -3.39 10.92
C ALA A 130 -5.98 -4.54 11.54
N PRO A 131 -5.30 -5.37 10.74
CA PRO A 131 -4.57 -6.53 11.27
C PRO A 131 -3.46 -6.13 12.23
N GLY A 132 -3.53 -6.62 13.48
CA GLY A 132 -2.53 -6.33 14.50
C GLY A 132 -2.47 -4.84 14.92
N SER A 133 -3.41 -4.02 14.47
CA SER A 133 -3.45 -2.59 14.74
C SER A 133 -4.90 -2.09 14.84
N ARG A 134 -5.07 -0.77 14.83
CA ARG A 134 -6.37 -0.09 14.77
C ARG A 134 -6.48 0.57 13.41
N PRO A 135 -7.69 0.74 12.84
CA PRO A 135 -7.84 1.47 11.58
C PRO A 135 -7.09 2.79 11.62
N SER A 136 -6.27 3.05 10.60
CA SER A 136 -5.31 4.14 10.62
C SER A 136 -4.91 4.64 9.23
N ILE A 137 -4.30 5.82 9.21
CA ILE A 137 -3.61 6.39 8.06
C ILE A 137 -2.21 6.77 8.51
N ALA A 138 -1.19 6.34 7.77
CA ALA A 138 0.18 6.82 7.96
C ALA A 138 0.50 7.89 6.91
N ILE A 139 1.02 9.04 7.33
CA ILE A 139 1.48 10.13 6.45
C ILE A 139 2.94 10.43 6.82
N ASP A 140 3.86 10.20 5.89
CA ASP A 140 5.32 10.26 6.09
C ASP A 140 5.81 9.54 7.37
N ASN A 141 5.30 8.32 7.58
CA ASN A 141 5.57 7.47 8.75
C ASN A 141 4.97 7.97 10.08
N VAL A 142 4.15 9.04 10.06
CA VAL A 142 3.34 9.43 11.23
C VAL A 142 1.99 8.73 11.15
N ILE A 143 1.69 7.89 12.13
CA ILE A 143 0.47 7.07 12.17
C ILE A 143 -0.64 7.81 12.93
N TYR A 144 -1.75 8.07 12.25
CA TYR A 144 -2.99 8.59 12.81
C TYR A 144 -4.01 7.46 12.90
N GLY A 145 -4.25 6.96 14.11
CA GLY A 145 -5.12 5.81 14.34
C GLY A 145 -6.44 6.17 15.03
N THR A 146 -7.41 5.27 14.93
CA THR A 146 -8.65 5.37 15.70
C THR A 146 -8.40 5.21 17.20
N TRP A 147 -9.12 5.98 18.01
CA TRP A 147 -9.14 5.88 19.47
C TRP A 147 -10.56 5.51 19.94
N PRO A 148 -10.71 4.67 20.99
CA PRO A 148 -12.00 4.16 21.43
C PRO A 148 -13.06 5.25 21.65
N ASP A 149 -12.70 6.31 22.38
CA ASP A 149 -13.66 7.29 22.91
C ASP A 149 -13.69 8.62 22.15
N THR A 150 -12.70 8.88 21.27
CA THR A 150 -12.53 10.21 20.66
C THR A 150 -12.67 10.22 19.15
N THR A 151 -12.51 9.06 18.49
CA THR A 151 -12.63 8.96 17.04
C THR A 151 -14.04 8.56 16.63
N SER A 152 -14.63 9.33 15.70
CA SER A 152 -15.79 8.87 14.93
C SER A 152 -15.32 8.38 13.56
N SER A 153 -15.84 7.26 13.09
CA SER A 153 -15.43 6.65 11.82
C SER A 153 -16.60 5.91 11.19
N LYS A 154 -16.76 6.03 9.87
CA LYS A 154 -17.77 5.30 9.08
C LYS A 154 -17.24 5.03 7.68
N VAL A 155 -17.45 3.82 7.20
CA VAL A 155 -17.20 3.44 5.81
C VAL A 155 -18.52 3.22 5.09
N THR A 156 -18.59 3.60 3.82
CA THR A 156 -19.64 3.22 2.89
C THR A 156 -18.97 2.52 1.70
N THR A 157 -19.46 1.36 1.30
CA THR A 157 -19.01 0.63 0.10
C THR A 157 -20.13 0.58 -0.94
N SER A 158 -19.76 0.54 -2.22
CA SER A 158 -20.69 0.41 -3.35
C SER A 158 -20.48 -0.90 -4.12
N GLY A 159 -21.50 -1.33 -4.85
CA GLY A 159 -21.48 -2.61 -5.61
C GLY A 159 -20.53 -2.64 -6.80
N ASP A 160 -19.92 -1.51 -7.15
CA ASP A 160 -18.90 -1.37 -8.18
C ASP A 160 -17.47 -1.40 -7.60
N GLY A 161 -17.31 -1.72 -6.31
CA GLY A 161 -16.01 -1.75 -5.63
C GLY A 161 -15.51 -0.38 -5.16
N GLY A 162 -16.30 0.68 -5.38
CA GLY A 162 -16.06 2.01 -4.85
C GLY A 162 -16.49 2.17 -3.39
N GLY A 163 -16.30 3.38 -2.86
CA GLY A 163 -16.75 3.73 -1.52
C GLY A 163 -16.17 5.01 -0.95
N ALA A 164 -16.43 5.24 0.33
CA ALA A 164 -15.91 6.35 1.09
C ALA A 164 -15.69 5.99 2.56
N TRP A 165 -14.55 6.38 3.10
CA TRP A 165 -14.26 6.37 4.52
C TRP A 165 -14.28 7.80 5.04
N THR A 166 -15.13 8.08 6.03
CA THR A 166 -15.19 9.37 6.71
C THR A 166 -14.82 9.20 8.17
N PHE A 167 -14.02 10.13 8.69
CA PHE A 167 -13.56 10.05 10.07
C PHE A 167 -13.30 11.43 10.66
N LYS A 168 -13.36 11.50 11.99
CA LYS A 168 -12.93 12.65 12.78
C LYS A 168 -11.98 12.18 13.87
N LYS A 169 -10.91 12.95 14.07
CA LYS A 169 -9.90 12.72 15.11
C LYS A 169 -9.24 11.34 15.02
N LEU A 170 -8.68 10.98 13.87
CA LEU A 170 -7.62 9.98 13.86
C LEU A 170 -6.38 10.65 14.45
N ALA A 171 -5.83 10.10 15.54
CA ALA A 171 -4.81 10.78 16.31
C ALA A 171 -3.54 9.93 16.47
N THR A 172 -2.40 10.61 16.57
CA THR A 172 -1.13 10.01 16.95
C THR A 172 -1.17 9.55 18.41
N THR A 173 -0.17 8.76 18.79
CA THR A 173 0.07 8.40 20.19
C THR A 173 1.09 9.35 20.78
N GLY A 174 0.64 10.23 21.67
CA GLY A 174 1.49 11.18 22.38
C GLY A 174 2.04 10.66 23.71
N PRO A 175 2.62 11.55 24.53
CA PRO A 175 3.18 11.22 25.83
C PRO A 175 2.18 10.50 26.74
N GLY A 176 2.65 9.47 27.45
CA GLY A 176 1.80 8.67 28.34
C GLY A 176 0.83 7.72 27.60
N GLY A 177 0.96 7.57 26.28
CA GLY A 177 0.09 6.69 25.50
C GLY A 177 -1.31 7.26 25.26
N LEU A 178 -1.46 8.58 25.31
CA LEU A 178 -2.72 9.30 25.09
C LEU A 178 -2.82 9.82 23.65
N PRO A 179 -4.04 10.08 23.12
CA PRO A 179 -4.19 10.75 21.83
C PRO A 179 -3.60 12.15 21.87
N ASP A 180 -2.91 12.54 20.80
CA ASP A 180 -2.33 13.88 20.62
C ASP A 180 -2.80 14.50 19.30
N ASP A 181 -1.87 14.96 18.45
CA ASP A 181 -2.14 15.51 17.13
C ASP A 181 -3.10 14.64 16.31
N ALA A 182 -4.09 15.28 15.71
CA ALA A 182 -5.18 14.58 15.06
C ALA A 182 -5.52 15.16 13.68
N VAL A 183 -5.92 14.27 12.78
CA VAL A 183 -6.49 14.57 11.47
C VAL A 183 -7.96 14.17 11.41
N SER A 184 -8.71 14.88 10.59
CA SER A 184 -10.10 14.58 10.25
C SER A 184 -10.28 14.72 8.74
N GLY A 185 -11.23 14.00 8.17
CA GLY A 185 -11.44 14.10 6.74
C GLY A 185 -12.16 12.91 6.14
N SER A 186 -11.91 12.72 4.85
CA SER A 186 -12.45 11.58 4.11
C SER A 186 -11.45 11.04 3.09
N ILE A 187 -11.57 9.75 2.83
CA ILE A 187 -10.94 9.08 1.70
C ILE A 187 -12.06 8.47 0.87
N LYS A 188 -12.19 8.90 -0.38
CA LYS A 188 -13.12 8.29 -1.35
C LYS A 188 -12.33 7.41 -2.29
N TRP A 189 -12.94 6.34 -2.79
CA TRP A 189 -12.31 5.56 -3.84
C TRP A 189 -13.30 5.09 -4.89
N THR A 190 -12.75 4.87 -6.08
CA THR A 190 -13.43 4.25 -7.22
C THR A 190 -12.60 3.09 -7.69
N CYS A 191 -13.25 2.01 -8.11
CA CYS A 191 -12.59 0.89 -8.76
C CYS A 191 -12.75 1.00 -10.27
N GLN A 192 -11.72 0.65 -11.02
CA GLN A 192 -11.74 0.54 -12.47
C GLN A 192 -11.18 -0.83 -12.88
N ASP A 193 -11.91 -1.54 -13.73
CA ASP A 193 -11.40 -2.75 -14.37
C ASP A 193 -10.17 -2.39 -15.21
N SER A 194 -9.23 -3.33 -15.24
CA SER A 194 -7.99 -3.22 -16.02
C SER A 194 -8.20 -3.46 -17.50
#